data_AF-A0A933XM02-F1
#
_entry.id   AF-A0A933XM02-F1
#
_cell.length_a   1.000
_cell.length_b   1.000
_cell.length_c   1.000
_cell.angle_alpha   90.00
_cell.angle_beta   90.00
_cell.angle_gamma   90.00
#
_symmetry.space_group_name_H-M   'P 1'
#
loop_
_entity.id
_entity.type
_entity.pdbx_description
1 polymer ?
#
loop_
_entity_poly.entity_id
_entity_poly.type
_entity_poly.pdbx_seq_one_letter_code
_entity_poly.pdbx_strand_id
1 'polypeptide(L)'
;MSRETLNTQFWKAAKILRQDDNTNSLLDYVEQISWLLFLKCFEELEKRRRDEAEFEGKTYRHIIANKYQWSSWTNPDPSTKLTGQSLLAFLNNDLFPHLRSLKGVNGSSVIRALFEEAPSKMLKTAISSVMQ
;
A
#
# COMPACT_ATOMS: atom_id res chain seq x y z
N MET A 1 19.95 -9.90 -2.40
CA MET A 1 19.22 -9.91 -1.11
C MET A 1 18.91 -11.37 -0.77
N SER A 2 19.38 -11.92 0.36
CA SER A 2 19.15 -13.34 0.69
C SER A 2 17.78 -13.55 1.35
N ARG A 3 17.20 -14.75 1.19
CA ARG A 3 15.88 -15.11 1.75
C ARG A 3 15.82 -14.91 3.26
N GLU A 4 16.94 -15.12 3.95
CA GLU A 4 17.06 -14.94 5.40
C GLU A 4 17.05 -13.47 5.82
N THR A 5 17.69 -12.59 5.04
CA THR A 5 17.64 -11.15 5.28
C THR A 5 16.24 -10.59 5.08
N LEU A 6 15.53 -11.06 4.06
CA LEU A 6 14.11 -10.71 3.83
C LEU A 6 13.22 -11.16 4.98
N ASN A 7 13.38 -12.40 5.43
CA ASN A 7 12.59 -12.95 6.53
C ASN A 7 12.83 -12.15 7.83
N THR A 8 14.09 -11.79 8.10
CA THR A 8 14.44 -11.00 9.28
C THR A 8 13.88 -9.58 9.22
N GLN A 9 13.91 -8.94 8.05
CA GLN A 9 13.32 -7.61 7.87
C GLN A 9 11.80 -7.64 7.99
N PHE A 10 11.16 -8.67 7.45
CA PHE A 10 9.74 -8.91 7.61
C PHE A 10 9.36 -9.07 9.08
N TRP A 11 10.06 -9.92 9.83
CA TRP A 11 9.83 -10.11 11.26
C TRP A 11 10.16 -8.88 12.11
N LYS A 12 11.11 -8.03 11.69
CA LYS A 12 11.37 -6.74 12.35
C LYS A 12 10.24 -5.75 12.13
N ALA A 13 9.78 -5.58 10.89
CA ALA A 13 8.63 -4.73 10.58
C ALA A 13 7.38 -5.24 11.31
N ALA A 14 7.15 -6.55 11.29
CA ALA A 14 6.12 -7.24 12.05
C ALA A 14 6.16 -6.92 13.55
N LYS A 15 7.35 -6.97 14.16
CA LYS A 15 7.54 -6.74 15.60
C LYS A 15 7.29 -5.28 15.98
N ILE A 16 7.73 -4.33 15.16
CA ILE A 16 7.50 -2.89 15.38
C ILE A 16 6.00 -2.59 15.30
N LEU A 17 5.31 -3.13 14.29
CA LEU A 17 3.86 -2.95 14.12
C LEU A 17 3.03 -3.66 15.21
N ARG A 18 3.54 -4.75 15.79
CA ARG A 18 2.89 -5.49 16.89
C ARG A 18 3.02 -4.79 18.26
N GLN A 19 3.94 -3.84 18.38
CA GLN A 19 4.13 -3.03 19.58
C GLN A 19 3.31 -1.73 19.55
N ASP A 20 2.57 -1.45 18.47
CA ASP A 20 1.54 -0.41 18.50
C ASP A 20 0.37 -0.91 19.35
N ASP A 21 0.10 -0.22 20.47
CA ASP A 21 -0.90 -0.54 21.51
C ASP A 21 -2.37 -0.59 21.00
N ASN A 22 -2.59 -0.41 19.69
CA ASN A 22 -3.90 -0.20 19.07
C ASN A 22 -4.37 -1.33 18.14
N THR A 23 -3.64 -2.46 18.07
CA THR A 23 -4.05 -3.67 17.34
C THR A 23 -4.65 -4.70 18.29
N ASN A 24 -6.00 -4.79 18.33
CA ASN A 24 -6.74 -5.66 19.26
C ASN A 24 -6.60 -7.16 18.95
N SER A 25 -6.16 -7.55 17.75
CA SER A 25 -5.98 -8.96 17.35
C SER A 25 -4.89 -9.17 16.29
N LEU A 26 -4.31 -10.37 16.26
CA LEU A 26 -3.41 -10.83 15.18
C LEU A 26 -4.07 -10.72 13.79
N LEU A 27 -5.40 -10.83 13.74
CA LEU A 27 -6.17 -10.73 12.50
C LEU A 27 -6.12 -9.31 11.92
N ASP A 28 -6.26 -8.28 12.77
CA ASP A 28 -6.17 -6.86 12.36
C ASP A 28 -4.76 -6.56 11.83
N TYR A 29 -3.74 -7.17 12.43
CA TYR A 29 -2.35 -7.08 12.01
C TYR A 29 -2.11 -7.71 10.63
N VAL A 30 -2.65 -8.91 10.38
CA VAL A 30 -2.54 -9.54 9.05
C VAL A 30 -3.22 -8.68 8.00
N GLU A 31 -4.37 -8.06 8.32
CA GLU A 31 -5.09 -7.18 7.42
C GLU A 31 -4.29 -5.91 7.05
N GLN A 32 -3.59 -5.28 8.00
CA GLN A 32 -2.74 -4.12 7.71
C GLN A 32 -1.59 -4.41 6.78
N ILE A 33 -0.95 -5.56 6.98
CA ILE A 33 0.23 -5.88 6.18
C ILE A 33 -0.20 -6.43 4.83
N SER A 34 -1.39 -7.05 4.75
CA SER A 34 -1.97 -7.53 3.50
C SER A 34 -2.11 -6.43 2.46
N TRP A 35 -2.67 -5.26 2.80
CA TRP A 35 -2.85 -4.19 1.82
C TRP A 35 -1.52 -3.54 1.43
N LEU A 36 -0.58 -3.41 2.38
CA LEU A 36 0.77 -2.90 2.11
C LEU A 36 1.53 -3.82 1.14
N LEU A 37 1.53 -5.13 1.42
CA LEU A 37 2.14 -6.14 0.57
C LEU A 37 1.46 -6.20 -0.80
N PHE A 38 0.14 -6.08 -0.85
CA PHE A 38 -0.59 -6.00 -2.11
C PHE A 38 -0.08 -4.86 -2.98
N LEU A 39 0.00 -3.63 -2.44
CA LEU A 39 0.49 -2.47 -3.19
C LEU A 39 1.94 -2.66 -3.64
N LYS A 40 2.81 -3.23 -2.79
CA LYS A 40 4.20 -3.47 -3.15
C LYS A 40 4.35 -4.51 -4.27
N CYS A 41 3.63 -5.64 -4.16
CA CYS A 41 3.60 -6.68 -5.18
C CYS A 41 2.97 -6.18 -6.48
N PHE A 42 1.95 -5.34 -6.37
CA PHE A 42 1.26 -4.77 -7.53
C PHE A 42 2.16 -3.80 -8.31
N GLU A 43 2.92 -2.94 -7.62
CA GLU A 43 3.93 -2.08 -8.25
C GLU A 43 4.97 -2.91 -9.02
N GLU A 44 5.46 -4.00 -8.43
CA GLU A 44 6.41 -4.89 -9.10
C GLU A 44 5.80 -5.56 -10.34
N LEU A 45 4.52 -5.93 -10.28
CA LEU A 45 3.77 -6.47 -11.42
C LEU A 45 3.59 -5.43 -12.53
N GLU A 46 3.22 -4.18 -12.19
CA GLU A 46 3.11 -3.09 -13.16
C GLU A 46 4.45 -2.79 -13.82
N LYS A 47 5.55 -2.82 -13.05
CA LYS A 47 6.90 -2.63 -13.57
C LYS A 47 7.24 -3.70 -14.61
N ARG A 48 7.03 -4.98 -14.31
CA ARG A 48 7.27 -6.07 -15.28
C ARG A 48 6.45 -5.91 -16.55
N ARG A 49 5.15 -5.57 -16.42
CA ARG A 49 4.28 -5.33 -17.59
C ARG A 49 4.73 -4.14 -18.42
N ARG A 50 5.26 -3.09 -17.77
CA ARG A 50 5.86 -1.96 -18.45
C ARG A 50 7.11 -2.38 -19.20
N ASP A 51 8.02 -3.12 -18.57
CA ASP A 51 9.26 -3.59 -19.17
C ASP A 51 8.97 -4.51 -20.38
N GLU A 52 7.97 -5.41 -20.27
CA GLU A 52 7.47 -6.24 -21.37
C GLU A 52 6.89 -5.40 -22.51
N ALA A 53 6.04 -4.42 -22.21
CA ALA A 53 5.46 -3.55 -23.23
C ALA A 53 6.54 -2.70 -23.93
N GLU A 54 7.52 -2.20 -23.19
CA GLU A 54 8.67 -1.46 -23.73
C GLU A 54 9.51 -2.35 -24.67
N PHE A 55 9.75 -3.60 -24.28
CA PHE A 55 10.41 -4.60 -25.13
C PHE A 55 9.62 -4.89 -26.42
N GLU A 56 8.29 -4.91 -26.35
CA GLU A 56 7.40 -5.07 -27.51
C GLU A 56 7.17 -3.77 -28.30
N GLY A 57 7.76 -2.64 -27.89
CA GLY A 57 7.55 -1.33 -28.51
C GLY A 57 6.15 -0.74 -28.31
N LYS A 58 5.40 -1.21 -27.31
CA LYS A 58 4.05 -0.76 -26.96
C LYS A 58 4.09 0.24 -25.81
N THR A 59 3.18 1.21 -25.83
CA THR A 59 2.98 2.13 -24.71
C THR A 59 2.20 1.46 -23.59
N TYR A 60 2.81 1.31 -22.41
CA TYR A 60 2.12 0.83 -21.22
C TYR A 60 1.37 1.96 -20.51
N ARG A 61 0.09 1.73 -20.19
CA ARG A 61 -0.71 2.66 -19.38
C ARG A 61 -0.84 2.10 -17.96
N HIS A 62 -0.31 2.86 -17.01
CA HIS A 62 -0.40 2.51 -15.59
C HIS A 62 -1.85 2.43 -15.11
N ILE A 63 -2.11 1.45 -14.23
CA ILE A 63 -3.40 1.27 -13.58
C ILE A 63 -3.54 2.23 -12.39
N ILE A 64 -2.49 2.33 -11.56
CA ILE A 64 -2.41 3.30 -10.48
C ILE A 64 -1.60 4.49 -10.97
N ALA A 65 -2.15 5.70 -10.83
CA ALA A 65 -1.44 6.90 -11.26
C ALA A 65 -0.14 7.08 -10.47
N ASN A 66 0.93 7.58 -11.12
CA ASN A 66 2.27 7.62 -10.56
C ASN A 66 2.33 8.15 -9.12
N LYS A 67 1.62 9.24 -8.80
CA LYS A 67 1.61 9.82 -7.44
C LYS A 67 1.10 8.89 -6.32
N TYR A 68 0.41 7.81 -6.68
CA TYR A 68 -0.16 6.83 -5.76
C TYR A 68 0.58 5.50 -5.76
N GLN A 69 1.62 5.35 -6.60
CA GLN A 69 2.46 4.17 -6.60
C GLN A 69 3.22 4.06 -5.28
N TRP A 70 3.46 2.83 -4.85
CA TRP A 70 4.11 2.52 -3.57
C TRP A 70 5.40 3.35 -3.38
N SER A 71 6.28 3.32 -4.37
CA SER A 71 7.58 4.01 -4.36
C SER A 71 7.47 5.53 -4.27
N SER A 72 6.34 6.13 -4.65
CA SER A 72 6.16 7.59 -4.61
C SER A 72 5.98 8.14 -3.20
N TRP A 73 5.39 7.36 -2.28
CA TRP A 73 5.16 7.80 -0.90
C TRP A 73 6.02 7.04 0.11
N THR A 74 6.65 5.92 -0.27
CA THR A 74 7.62 5.20 0.57
C THR A 74 9.07 5.57 0.30
N ASN A 75 9.33 6.61 -0.51
CA ASN A 75 10.70 7.00 -0.85
C ASN A 75 11.48 7.38 0.42
N PRO A 76 12.68 6.80 0.68
CA PRO A 76 13.50 7.17 1.83
C PRO A 76 14.07 8.59 1.76
N ASP A 77 13.96 9.28 0.62
CA ASP A 77 14.43 10.65 0.45
C ASP A 77 13.78 11.60 1.47
N PRO A 78 14.56 12.23 2.38
CA PRO A 78 14.07 13.13 3.41
C PRO A 78 13.17 14.26 2.89
N SER A 79 13.37 14.70 1.65
CA SER A 79 12.62 15.80 1.04
C SER A 79 11.19 15.41 0.62
N THR A 80 10.93 14.12 0.41
CA THR A 80 9.64 13.59 -0.06
C THR A 80 9.00 12.62 0.94
N LYS A 81 9.65 12.37 2.07
CA LYS A 81 9.25 11.36 3.04
C LYS A 81 7.98 11.78 3.76
N LEU A 82 6.90 11.04 3.53
CA LEU A 82 5.68 11.14 4.33
C LEU A 82 5.83 10.29 5.60
N THR A 83 5.60 10.88 6.78
CA THR A 83 5.71 10.19 8.08
C THR A 83 4.61 10.61 9.04
N GLY A 84 4.27 9.72 9.99
CA GLY A 84 3.30 9.99 11.04
C GLY A 84 1.96 10.50 10.50
N GLN A 85 1.53 11.67 10.97
CA GLN A 85 0.23 12.24 10.63
C GLN A 85 0.08 12.61 9.15
N SER A 86 1.15 13.07 8.48
CA SER A 86 1.07 13.44 7.06
C SER A 86 0.90 12.22 6.16
N LEU A 87 1.53 11.10 6.52
CA LEU A 87 1.32 9.82 5.87
C LEU A 87 -0.11 9.34 6.07
N LEU A 88 -0.62 9.35 7.30
CA LEU A 88 -2.00 8.95 7.58
C LEU A 88 -3.03 9.81 6.83
N ALA A 89 -2.79 11.13 6.75
CA ALA A 89 -3.65 12.04 6.00
C ALA A 89 -3.66 11.71 4.49
N PHE A 90 -2.48 11.50 3.91
CA PHE A 90 -2.35 11.10 2.49
C PHE A 90 -3.05 9.76 2.21
N LEU A 91 -2.83 8.76 3.07
CA LEU A 91 -3.45 7.44 2.91
C LEU A 91 -4.99 7.57 2.89
N ASN A 92 -5.56 8.29 3.85
CA ASN A 92 -7.00 8.42 4.03
C ASN A 92 -7.69 9.33 3.01
N ASN A 93 -7.09 10.47 2.70
CA ASN A 93 -7.73 11.52 1.91
C ASN A 93 -7.39 11.42 0.42
N ASP A 94 -6.27 10.79 0.07
CA ASP A 94 -5.79 10.75 -1.31
C ASP A 94 -5.71 9.31 -1.84
N LEU A 95 -4.92 8.43 -1.19
CA LEU A 95 -4.63 7.10 -1.72
C LEU A 95 -5.86 6.19 -1.74
N PHE A 96 -6.52 5.95 -0.61
CA PHE A 96 -7.66 5.03 -0.56
C PHE A 96 -8.86 5.53 -1.37
N PRO A 97 -9.20 6.83 -1.38
CA PRO A 97 -10.22 7.35 -2.29
C PRO A 97 -9.85 7.10 -3.76
N HIS A 98 -8.58 7.29 -4.14
CA HIS A 98 -8.15 6.99 -5.50
C HIS A 98 -8.32 5.51 -5.87
N LEU A 99 -7.85 4.59 -5.01
CA LEU A 99 -7.96 3.15 -5.23
C LEU A 99 -9.43 2.70 -5.35
N ARG A 100 -10.33 3.28 -4.55
CA ARG A 100 -11.79 3.05 -4.63
C ARG A 100 -12.43 3.70 -5.86
N SER A 101 -11.81 4.72 -6.43
CA SER A 101 -12.31 5.40 -7.64
C SER A 101 -11.84 4.77 -8.94
N LEU A 102 -10.95 3.76 -8.90
CA LEU A 102 -10.42 3.11 -10.09
C LEU A 102 -11.55 2.49 -10.92
N LYS A 103 -11.63 2.87 -12.19
CA LYS A 103 -12.59 2.36 -13.19
C LYS A 103 -11.80 1.89 -14.41
N GLY A 104 -11.97 0.64 -14.82
CA GLY A 104 -11.22 0.08 -15.95
C GLY A 104 -11.45 -1.42 -16.18
N VAL A 105 -10.86 -1.94 -17.26
CA VAL A 105 -11.03 -3.33 -17.73
C VAL A 105 -10.05 -4.26 -17.00
N ASN A 106 -10.58 -5.36 -16.47
CA ASN A 106 -9.93 -6.53 -15.86
C ASN A 106 -9.06 -6.32 -14.60
N GLY A 107 -8.20 -5.28 -14.53
CA GLY A 107 -7.30 -5.02 -13.38
C GLY A 107 -7.81 -4.00 -12.37
N SER A 108 -8.37 -2.88 -12.85
CA SER A 108 -8.84 -1.78 -12.00
C SER A 108 -10.07 -2.15 -11.15
N SER A 109 -10.95 -3.03 -11.66
CA SER A 109 -12.16 -3.47 -10.97
C SER A 109 -11.86 -4.37 -9.76
N VAL A 110 -10.84 -5.23 -9.87
CA VAL A 110 -10.39 -6.11 -8.78
C VAL A 110 -9.78 -5.29 -7.65
N ILE A 111 -8.92 -4.31 -7.98
CA ILE A 111 -8.35 -3.39 -6.99
C ILE A 111 -9.46 -2.61 -6.29
N ARG A 112 -10.42 -2.08 -7.06
CA ARG A 112 -11.55 -1.35 -6.47
C ARG A 112 -12.30 -2.22 -5.46
N ALA A 113 -12.68 -3.44 -5.84
CA ALA A 113 -13.41 -4.36 -4.98
C ALA A 113 -12.62 -4.72 -3.70
N LEU A 114 -11.31 -4.95 -3.82
CA LEU A 114 -10.45 -5.29 -2.70
C LEU A 114 -10.32 -4.15 -1.68
N PHE A 115 -10.35 -2.90 -2.15
CA PHE A 115 -10.23 -1.70 -1.30
C PHE A 115 -11.58 -1.10 -0.88
N GLU A 116 -12.70 -1.69 -1.31
CA GLU A 116 -14.05 -1.29 -0.88
C GLU A 116 -14.34 -1.77 0.54
N GLU A 117 -13.88 -2.98 0.91
CA GLU A 117 -14.09 -3.57 2.24
C GLU A 117 -12.89 -3.43 3.19
N ALA A 118 -11.65 -3.65 2.73
CA ALA A 118 -10.54 -4.00 3.64
C ALA A 118 -9.84 -2.84 4.40
N PRO A 119 -9.41 -1.71 3.82
CA PRO A 119 -8.65 -0.72 4.60
C PRO A 119 -9.54 0.14 5.51
N SER A 120 -10.83 0.25 5.17
CA SER A 120 -11.73 1.26 5.72
C SER A 120 -12.06 1.05 7.21
N LYS A 121 -12.05 -0.22 7.66
CA LYS A 121 -12.44 -0.57 9.03
C LYS A 121 -11.33 -0.24 10.02
N MET A 122 -10.07 -0.51 9.69
CA MET A 122 -8.95 -0.29 10.62
C MET A 122 -8.51 1.17 10.71
N LEU A 123 -8.58 1.93 9.62
CA LEU A 123 -8.26 3.37 9.65
C LEU A 123 -9.25 4.15 10.51
N LYS A 124 -10.53 3.75 10.49
CA LYS A 124 -11.55 4.33 11.40
C LYS A 124 -11.19 4.10 12.86
N THR A 125 -10.72 2.90 13.21
CA THR A 125 -10.30 2.57 14.58
C THR A 125 -9.07 3.37 14.99
N ALA A 126 -8.05 3.44 14.13
CA ALA A 126 -6.81 4.19 14.41
C ALA A 126 -7.06 5.71 14.55
N ILE A 127 -7.89 6.30 13.67
CA ILE A 127 -8.26 7.71 13.76
C ILE A 127 -9.09 7.99 15.03
N SER A 128 -10.03 7.10 15.37
CA SER A 128 -10.87 7.25 16.57
C SER A 128 -10.06 7.19 17.86
N SER A 129 -8.95 6.46 17.89
CA SER A 129 -8.08 6.34 19.06
C SER A 129 -7.03 7.45 19.15
N VAL A 130 -6.62 8.06 18.03
CA VAL A 130 -5.71 9.22 18.02
C VAL A 130 -6.44 10.54 18.34
N MET A 131 -7.78 10.56 18.21
CA MET A 131 -8.63 11.73 18.51
C MET A 131 -9.26 11.72 19.91
N GLN A 132 -8.90 10.76 20.78
CA GLN A 132 -9.24 10.73 22.21
C GLN A 132 -8.00 11.02 23.05
#